data_AF-K1UIG1-F1
#
_entry.id   AF-K1UIG1-F1
#
_cell.length_a   1.000
_cell.length_b   1.000
_cell.length_c   1.000
_cell.angle_alpha   90.00
_cell.angle_beta   90.00
_cell.angle_gamma   90.00
#
_symmetry.space_group_name_H-M   'P 1'
#
loop_
_entity.id
_entity.type
_entity.pdbx_description
1 polymer ?
#
loop_
_entity_poly.entity_id
_entity_poly.type
_entity_poly.pdbx_seq_one_letter_code
_entity_poly.pdbx_strand_id
1 'polypeptide(L)'
;CSGGARLFNVLDAVEKKEVKIQRMSGWRNYQRNDVLVFNFPYPGRWDSIALDVMLYYVKRCIAMPGDTLEIRNTHYRVSGFDGIAGNVQAQEELDELISSGMTEERGLVLKSFPDGGCNGWTISEFGPLYIPAKGSVVGMNPETRLLYRNVIEWEQKKKLTLHGDSVLLGDSVIHNYRFCENYYFVSGDKMV
;
A
#
# COMPACT_ATOMS: atom_id res chain seq x y z
N CYS A 1 -1.38 14.89 -7.36
CA CYS A 1 -0.12 15.68 -7.39
C CYS A 1 0.98 14.96 -6.66
N SER A 2 2.22 15.09 -7.15
CA SER A 2 3.38 14.88 -6.30
C SER A 2 3.28 15.80 -5.09
N GLY A 3 3.72 15.33 -3.94
CA GLY A 3 3.77 16.19 -2.76
C GLY A 3 4.95 17.14 -2.91
N GLY A 4 4.72 18.45 -2.84
CA GLY A 4 5.79 19.43 -2.69
C GLY A 4 6.44 19.34 -1.31
N ALA A 5 7.29 20.33 -1.01
CA ALA A 5 8.01 20.40 0.26
C ALA A 5 7.05 20.30 1.46
N ARG A 6 7.51 19.62 2.51
CA ARG A 6 6.80 19.52 3.77
C ARG A 6 7.22 20.66 4.68
N LEU A 7 6.22 21.33 5.24
CA LEU A 7 6.38 22.37 6.25
C LEU A 7 5.86 21.81 7.56
N PHE A 8 6.74 21.69 8.55
CA PHE A 8 6.45 21.13 9.86
C PHE A 8 7.46 21.59 10.91
N ASN A 9 7.11 21.43 12.19
CA ASN A 9 8.02 21.75 13.29
C ASN A 9 9.05 20.62 13.49
N VAL A 10 10.32 20.95 13.27
CA VAL A 10 11.44 20.00 13.38
C VAL A 10 11.72 19.61 14.84
N LEU A 11 11.54 20.52 15.80
CA LEU A 11 11.77 20.22 17.22
C LEU A 11 10.75 19.20 17.73
N ASP A 12 9.47 19.39 17.38
CA ASP A 12 8.41 18.44 17.73
C ASP A 12 8.66 17.06 17.11
N ALA A 13 9.16 17.02 15.87
CA ALA A 13 9.55 15.80 15.20
C ALA A 13 10.68 15.05 15.90
N VAL A 14 11.75 15.76 16.30
CA VAL A 14 12.89 15.17 17.02
C VAL A 14 12.46 14.60 18.37
N GLU A 15 11.52 15.27 19.04
CA GLU A 15 10.94 14.82 20.31
C GLU A 15 9.85 13.73 20.14
N LYS A 16 9.62 13.24 18.92
CA LYS A 16 8.59 12.23 18.57
C LYS A 16 7.16 12.62 18.99
N LYS A 17 6.87 13.91 19.02
CA LYS A 17 5.51 14.43 19.23
C LYS A 17 4.68 14.26 17.95
N GLU A 18 3.35 14.36 18.08
CA GLU A 18 2.49 14.43 16.90
C GLU A 18 2.75 15.74 16.14
N VAL A 19 3.07 15.64 14.85
CA VAL A 19 3.46 16.78 14.03
C VAL A 19 2.43 17.05 12.95
N LYS A 20 1.92 18.28 12.90
CA LYS A 20 1.09 18.76 11.79
C LYS A 20 1.97 19.06 10.58
N ILE A 21 1.79 18.32 9.50
CA ILE A 21 2.52 18.51 8.24
C ILE A 21 1.63 19.22 7.23
N GLN A 22 2.11 20.34 6.72
CA GLN A 22 1.55 20.97 5.52
C GLN A 22 2.43 20.64 4.32
N ARG A 23 1.82 20.44 3.16
CA ARG A 23 2.54 20.19 1.91
C ARG A 23 2.30 21.32 0.94
N MET A 24 3.39 21.83 0.37
CA MET A 24 3.31 22.68 -0.81
C MET A 24 2.81 21.87 -2.00
N SER A 25 2.20 22.55 -2.97
CA SER A 25 1.83 21.93 -4.24
C SER A 25 3.08 21.39 -4.96
N GLY A 26 3.00 20.17 -5.47
CA GLY A 26 4.04 19.63 -6.35
C GLY A 26 3.89 20.15 -7.78
N TRP A 27 5.00 20.07 -8.53
CA TRP A 27 5.10 20.58 -9.91
C TRP A 27 4.60 19.60 -10.97
N ARG A 28 4.37 18.33 -10.62
CA ARG A 28 3.80 17.30 -11.52
C ARG A 28 2.99 16.27 -10.74
N ASN A 29 2.34 15.34 -11.43
CA ASN A 29 1.80 14.14 -10.79
C ASN A 29 2.87 13.05 -10.71
N TYR A 30 2.75 12.15 -9.71
CA TYR A 30 3.49 10.89 -9.75
C TYR A 30 3.06 10.10 -10.98
N GLN A 31 3.98 9.34 -11.54
CA GLN A 31 3.80 8.49 -12.69
C GLN A 31 4.22 7.07 -12.34
N ARG A 32 3.65 6.10 -13.05
CA ARG A 32 4.09 4.72 -12.96
C ARG A 32 5.59 4.64 -13.26
N ASN A 33 6.29 3.77 -12.54
CA ASN A 33 7.73 3.60 -12.53
C ASN A 33 8.55 4.75 -11.93
N ASP A 34 7.94 5.83 -11.44
CA ASP A 34 8.67 6.80 -10.61
C ASP A 34 9.27 6.12 -9.37
N VAL A 35 10.47 6.53 -8.99
CA VAL A 35 11.06 6.19 -7.69
C VAL A 35 10.53 7.17 -6.65
N LEU A 36 9.80 6.65 -5.67
CA LEU A 36 9.18 7.42 -4.60
C LEU A 36 9.99 7.30 -3.31
N VAL A 37 10.21 8.45 -2.67
CA VAL A 37 10.72 8.54 -1.31
C VAL A 37 9.56 8.92 -0.39
N PHE A 38 9.28 8.06 0.58
CA PHE A 38 8.19 8.25 1.55
C PHE A 38 8.63 7.77 2.92
N ASN A 39 7.87 8.12 3.95
CA ASN A 39 8.16 7.64 5.29
C ASN A 39 7.48 6.31 5.53
N PHE A 40 8.16 5.41 6.24
CA PHE A 40 7.61 4.11 6.55
C PHE A 40 6.33 4.26 7.39
N PRO A 41 5.17 3.74 6.94
CA PRO A 41 3.89 4.00 7.58
C PRO A 41 3.64 3.16 8.84
N TYR A 42 4.52 2.23 9.21
CA TYR A 42 4.32 1.31 10.34
C TYR A 42 5.49 1.29 11.34
N PRO A 43 5.92 2.44 11.90
CA PRO A 43 7.08 2.50 12.79
C PRO A 43 6.90 1.72 14.11
N GLY A 44 5.66 1.36 14.46
CA GLY A 44 5.34 0.58 15.67
C GLY A 44 4.72 -0.78 15.34
N ARG A 45 3.42 -0.80 15.03
CA ARG A 45 2.67 -2.02 14.71
C ARG A 45 2.21 -2.00 13.25
N TRP A 46 2.18 -3.17 12.61
CA TRP A 46 1.69 -3.37 11.24
C TRP A 46 0.19 -3.12 11.06
N ASP A 47 -0.58 -3.04 12.15
CA ASP A 47 -2.03 -2.83 12.16
C ASP A 47 -2.44 -1.36 12.27
N SER A 48 -1.49 -0.43 12.39
CA SER A 48 -1.78 0.99 12.63
C SER A 48 -0.81 1.89 11.89
N ILE A 49 -1.33 2.71 10.97
CA ILE A 49 -0.51 3.68 10.24
C ILE A 49 -0.12 4.83 11.18
N ALA A 50 1.17 5.06 11.30
CA ALA A 50 1.75 6.21 11.99
C ALA A 50 2.92 6.77 11.17
N LEU A 51 3.24 8.04 11.38
CA LEU A 51 4.29 8.71 10.63
C LEU A 51 5.53 8.92 11.51
N ASP A 52 6.61 8.20 11.22
CA ASP A 52 7.95 8.57 11.68
C ASP A 52 8.64 9.39 10.57
N VAL A 53 8.81 10.68 10.81
CA VAL A 53 9.40 11.59 9.81
C VAL A 53 10.87 11.31 9.54
N MET A 54 11.58 10.54 10.38
CA MET A 54 12.99 10.23 10.20
C MET A 54 13.22 8.90 9.50
N LEU A 55 12.21 8.03 9.40
CA LEU A 55 12.32 6.73 8.77
C LEU A 55 11.80 6.78 7.33
N TYR A 56 12.71 6.72 6.35
CA TYR A 56 12.40 6.83 4.92
C TYR A 56 12.60 5.52 4.17
N TYR A 57 11.73 5.28 3.20
CA TYR A 57 11.79 4.16 2.27
C TYR A 57 11.86 4.71 0.84
N VAL A 58 12.61 4.01 0.01
CA VAL A 58 12.72 4.24 -1.43
C VAL A 58 12.16 3.02 -2.14
N LYS A 59 11.13 3.24 -2.96
CA LYS A 59 10.43 2.18 -3.72
C LYS A 59 9.93 2.72 -5.05
N ARG A 60 9.75 1.85 -6.03
CA ARG A 60 9.20 2.18 -7.35
C ARG A 60 7.68 2.15 -7.31
N CYS A 61 7.03 3.12 -7.93
CA CYS A 61 5.58 3.19 -8.07
C CYS A 61 5.09 2.21 -9.14
N ILE A 62 4.39 1.16 -8.73
CA ILE A 62 3.89 0.12 -9.62
C ILE A 62 2.46 0.40 -10.05
N ALA A 63 1.59 0.81 -9.11
CA ALA A 63 0.19 1.12 -9.37
C ALA A 63 -0.24 2.46 -8.78
N MET A 64 -1.06 3.16 -9.56
CA MET A 64 -1.53 4.53 -9.37
C MET A 64 -2.94 4.54 -8.76
N PRO A 65 -3.40 5.67 -8.22
CA PRO A 65 -4.76 5.78 -7.69
C PRO A 65 -5.78 5.52 -8.81
N GLY A 66 -6.70 4.60 -8.57
CA GLY A 66 -7.72 4.16 -9.53
C GLY A 66 -7.34 2.90 -10.31
N ASP A 67 -6.09 2.45 -10.23
CA ASP A 67 -5.66 1.22 -10.89
C ASP A 67 -6.22 -0.02 -10.18
N THR A 68 -6.31 -1.12 -10.94
CA THR A 68 -6.41 -2.47 -10.39
C THR A 68 -5.13 -3.23 -10.73
N LEU A 69 -4.41 -3.69 -9.70
CA LEU A 69 -3.14 -4.39 -9.79
C LEU A 69 -3.32 -5.90 -9.58
N GLU A 70 -2.62 -6.68 -10.39
CA GLU A 70 -2.39 -8.10 -10.23
C GLU A 70 -0.89 -8.40 -10.32
N ILE A 71 -0.47 -9.51 -9.71
CA ILE A 71 0.84 -10.14 -9.97
C ILE A 71 0.53 -11.55 -10.47
N ARG A 72 1.11 -11.92 -11.62
CA ARG A 72 0.98 -13.25 -12.23
C ARG A 72 2.35 -13.74 -12.63
N ASN A 73 2.74 -14.92 -12.15
CA ASN A 73 4.10 -15.47 -12.31
C ASN A 73 5.15 -14.41 -12.00
N THR A 74 5.05 -13.75 -10.83
CA THR A 74 5.91 -12.65 -10.35
C THR A 74 5.85 -11.34 -11.13
N HIS A 75 5.11 -11.28 -12.25
CA HIS A 75 5.04 -10.09 -13.10
C HIS A 75 3.86 -9.19 -12.75
N TYR A 76 4.12 -7.89 -12.58
CA TYR A 76 3.09 -6.89 -12.34
C TYR A 76 2.20 -6.70 -13.58
N ARG A 77 0.88 -6.71 -13.37
CA ARG A 77 -0.13 -6.42 -14.39
C ARG A 77 -1.09 -5.37 -13.85
N VAL A 78 -1.30 -4.30 -14.60
CA VAL A 78 -2.24 -3.26 -14.23
C VAL A 78 -3.34 -3.19 -15.28
N SER A 79 -4.60 -3.30 -14.84
CA SER A 79 -5.75 -3.33 -15.74
C SER A 79 -5.79 -2.09 -16.63
N GLY A 80 -5.90 -2.30 -17.95
CA GLY A 80 -5.91 -1.22 -18.95
C GLY A 80 -4.55 -0.55 -19.20
N PHE A 81 -3.44 -1.13 -18.72
CA PHE A 81 -2.09 -0.63 -18.96
C PHE A 81 -1.22 -1.71 -19.62
N ASP A 82 -0.89 -1.49 -20.90
CA ASP A 82 -0.08 -2.42 -21.71
C ASP A 82 1.43 -2.15 -21.62
N GLY A 83 1.86 -1.18 -20.80
CA GLY A 83 3.26 -0.86 -20.62
C GLY A 83 3.94 -1.74 -19.57
N ILE A 84 5.25 -1.55 -19.43
CA ILE A 84 6.05 -2.23 -18.40
C ILE A 84 5.83 -1.56 -17.04
N ALA A 85 5.51 -2.35 -16.02
CA ALA A 85 5.43 -1.91 -14.63
C ALA A 85 6.55 -2.57 -13.81
N GLY A 86 7.30 -1.76 -13.06
CA GLY A 86 8.37 -2.24 -12.21
C GLY A 86 9.71 -2.47 -12.93
N ASN A 87 10.61 -3.15 -12.24
CA ASN A 87 11.86 -3.67 -12.80
C ASN A 87 11.61 -5.11 -13.28
N VAL A 88 11.59 -5.33 -14.60
CA VAL A 88 11.29 -6.66 -15.18
C VAL A 88 12.38 -7.67 -14.84
N GLN A 89 13.64 -7.27 -14.92
CA GLN A 89 14.76 -8.15 -14.58
C GLN A 89 14.64 -8.68 -13.14
N ALA A 90 14.28 -7.82 -12.18
CA ALA A 90 14.08 -8.24 -10.79
C ALA A 90 12.86 -9.18 -10.61
N GLN A 91 11.83 -9.05 -11.47
CA GLN A 91 10.69 -9.96 -11.50
C GLN A 91 11.12 -11.32 -12.07
N GLU A 92 11.87 -11.35 -13.17
CA GLU A 92 12.44 -12.57 -13.75
C GLU A 92 13.37 -13.30 -12.77
N GLU A 93 14.29 -12.60 -12.10
CA GLU A 93 15.18 -13.17 -11.08
C GLU A 93 14.39 -13.78 -9.90
N LEU A 94 13.27 -13.16 -9.52
CA LEU A 94 12.36 -13.69 -8.51
C LEU A 94 11.64 -14.96 -9.02
N ASP A 95 11.20 -14.95 -10.27
CA ASP A 95 10.54 -16.11 -10.91
C ASP A 95 11.48 -17.32 -10.99
N GLU A 96 12.73 -17.10 -11.39
CA GLU A 96 13.77 -18.12 -11.42
C GLU A 96 14.05 -18.67 -10.02
N LEU A 97 14.17 -17.80 -9.01
CA LEU A 97 14.38 -18.25 -7.64
C LEU A 97 13.20 -19.10 -7.16
N ILE A 98 11.97 -18.67 -7.39
CA ILE A 98 10.77 -19.41 -6.96
C ILE A 98 10.70 -20.76 -7.69
N SER A 99 10.96 -20.77 -9.00
CA SER A 99 10.97 -21.98 -9.82
C SER A 99 12.08 -22.97 -9.44
N SER A 100 13.22 -22.47 -8.93
CA SER A 100 14.33 -23.31 -8.46
C SER A 100 14.05 -24.04 -7.14
N GLY A 101 13.03 -23.64 -6.38
CA GLY A 101 12.74 -24.17 -5.04
C GLY A 101 13.69 -23.68 -3.93
N MET A 102 14.64 -22.79 -4.24
CA MET A 102 15.62 -22.26 -3.27
C MET A 102 15.07 -21.13 -2.38
N THR A 103 13.75 -20.93 -2.34
CA THR A 103 13.11 -19.83 -1.61
C THR A 103 13.33 -19.92 -0.10
N GLU A 104 13.27 -21.13 0.47
CA GLU A 104 13.48 -21.34 1.92
C GLU A 104 14.94 -21.12 2.32
N GLU A 105 15.88 -21.60 1.50
CA GLU A 105 17.32 -21.44 1.72
C GLU A 105 17.76 -19.97 1.69
N ARG A 106 17.11 -19.15 0.85
CA ARG A 106 17.35 -17.70 0.77
C ARG A 106 16.49 -16.89 1.75
N GLY A 107 15.70 -17.54 2.60
CA GLY A 107 14.86 -16.88 3.61
C GLY A 107 13.73 -16.03 3.04
N LEU A 108 13.24 -16.35 1.85
CA LEU A 108 12.24 -15.57 1.13
C LEU A 108 10.85 -15.79 1.73
N VAL A 109 10.20 -14.71 2.15
CA VAL A 109 8.81 -14.75 2.63
C VAL A 109 7.86 -14.63 1.45
N LEU A 110 7.20 -15.74 1.11
CA LEU A 110 6.28 -15.80 -0.04
C LEU A 110 4.87 -15.25 0.25
N LYS A 111 4.44 -15.25 1.51
CA LYS A 111 3.11 -14.77 1.89
C LYS A 111 3.01 -13.26 1.68
N SER A 112 1.93 -12.83 1.04
CA SER A 112 1.66 -11.41 0.79
C SER A 112 0.51 -10.89 1.65
N PHE A 113 0.38 -9.56 1.69
CA PHE A 113 -0.77 -8.86 2.26
C PHE A 113 -2.08 -9.36 1.64
N PRO A 114 -3.21 -9.43 2.38
CA PRO A 114 -3.33 -9.15 3.81
C PRO A 114 -2.98 -10.36 4.71
N ASP A 115 -2.40 -10.07 5.88
CA ASP A 115 -2.28 -11.03 6.97
C ASP A 115 -3.67 -11.45 7.45
N GLY A 116 -4.14 -12.61 6.99
CA GLY A 116 -5.51 -13.06 7.22
C GLY A 116 -5.98 -14.18 6.31
N GLY A 117 -5.24 -14.51 5.25
CA GLY A 117 -5.32 -15.81 4.59
C GLY A 117 -6.55 -16.10 3.73
N CYS A 118 -7.47 -15.15 3.51
CA CYS A 118 -8.67 -15.41 2.72
C CYS A 118 -8.47 -15.34 1.20
N ASN A 119 -7.28 -14.93 0.71
CA ASN A 119 -7.08 -14.66 -0.73
C ASN A 119 -5.99 -15.53 -1.37
N GLY A 120 -5.21 -16.29 -0.57
CA GLY A 120 -4.10 -17.10 -1.08
C GLY A 120 -2.97 -16.31 -1.74
N TRP A 121 -2.96 -14.99 -1.61
CA TRP A 121 -2.01 -14.13 -2.32
C TRP A 121 -0.58 -14.33 -1.84
N THR A 122 0.32 -14.45 -2.81
CA THR A 122 1.77 -14.53 -2.64
C THR A 122 2.44 -13.37 -3.34
N ILE A 123 3.76 -13.29 -3.21
CA ILE A 123 4.58 -12.35 -4.00
C ILE A 123 4.63 -12.70 -5.50
N SER A 124 4.23 -13.93 -5.88
CA SER A 124 4.17 -14.39 -7.28
C SER A 124 2.77 -14.35 -7.88
N GLU A 125 1.74 -14.53 -7.05
CA GLU A 125 0.33 -14.57 -7.43
C GLU A 125 -0.48 -13.68 -6.49
N PHE A 126 -0.83 -12.49 -6.97
CA PHE A 126 -1.48 -11.46 -6.16
C PHE A 126 -2.61 -10.79 -6.91
N GLY A 127 -3.63 -10.35 -6.17
CA GLY A 127 -4.71 -9.57 -6.72
C GLY A 127 -5.84 -10.41 -7.35
N PRO A 128 -6.82 -9.73 -7.96
CA PRO A 128 -6.83 -8.29 -8.22
C PRO A 128 -6.98 -7.44 -6.95
N LEU A 129 -6.16 -6.39 -6.83
CA LEU A 129 -6.26 -5.37 -5.79
C LEU A 129 -6.55 -4.01 -6.42
N TYR A 130 -7.67 -3.40 -6.04
CA TYR A 130 -7.95 -2.02 -6.41
C TYR A 130 -7.12 -1.06 -5.55
N ILE A 131 -6.49 -0.07 -6.19
CA ILE A 131 -5.67 0.96 -5.54
C ILE A 131 -6.53 2.21 -5.40
N PRO A 132 -6.92 2.61 -4.17
CA PRO A 132 -7.93 3.66 -4.03
C PRO A 132 -7.51 5.03 -4.57
N ALA A 133 -8.35 5.60 -5.42
CA ALA A 133 -8.33 7.02 -5.77
C ALA A 133 -9.15 7.85 -4.78
N LYS A 134 -8.72 9.11 -4.55
CA LYS A 134 -9.50 10.08 -3.78
C LYS A 134 -10.89 10.22 -4.39
N GLY A 135 -11.91 10.08 -3.56
CA GLY A 135 -13.31 10.15 -3.95
C GLY A 135 -13.89 8.85 -4.50
N SER A 136 -13.07 7.81 -4.75
CA SER A 136 -13.59 6.50 -5.13
C SER A 136 -14.32 5.80 -3.99
N VAL A 137 -15.23 4.89 -4.33
CA VAL A 137 -16.11 4.22 -3.37
C VAL A 137 -15.95 2.71 -3.49
N VAL A 138 -15.86 2.04 -2.35
CA VAL A 138 -15.86 0.57 -2.25
C VAL A 138 -16.98 0.12 -1.30
N GLY A 139 -17.63 -1.00 -1.64
CA GLY A 139 -18.56 -1.66 -0.72
C GLY A 139 -17.83 -2.23 0.49
N MET A 140 -18.47 -2.23 1.66
CA MET A 140 -17.91 -2.74 2.91
C MET A 140 -18.49 -4.11 3.27
N ASN A 141 -17.59 -5.08 3.39
CA ASN A 141 -17.85 -6.46 3.79
C ASN A 141 -16.58 -7.00 4.50
N PRO A 142 -16.59 -8.23 5.05
CA PRO A 142 -15.42 -8.77 5.76
C PRO A 142 -14.11 -8.78 4.94
N GLU A 143 -14.19 -9.03 3.64
CA GLU A 143 -13.05 -9.11 2.71
C GLU A 143 -12.45 -7.72 2.41
N THR A 144 -13.27 -6.79 1.94
CA THR A 144 -12.85 -5.40 1.66
C THR A 144 -12.38 -4.69 2.92
N ARG A 145 -12.98 -5.00 4.08
CA ARG A 145 -12.48 -4.54 5.38
C ARG A 145 -11.06 -5.06 5.60
N LEU A 146 -10.77 -6.33 5.34
CA LEU A 146 -9.43 -6.86 5.49
C LEU A 146 -8.41 -6.12 4.60
N LEU A 147 -8.80 -5.83 3.36
CA LEU A 147 -7.93 -5.12 2.39
C LEU A 147 -7.70 -3.65 2.75
N TYR A 148 -8.72 -2.94 3.25
CA TYR A 148 -8.68 -1.48 3.40
C TYR A 148 -8.71 -0.98 4.84
N ARG A 149 -8.76 -1.86 5.86
CA ARG A 149 -8.83 -1.46 7.28
C ARG A 149 -7.78 -0.42 7.64
N ASN A 150 -6.50 -0.70 7.37
CA ASN A 150 -5.41 0.16 7.83
C ASN A 150 -5.53 1.59 7.28
N VAL A 151 -5.93 1.73 6.01
CA VAL A 151 -6.07 3.04 5.36
C VAL A 151 -7.33 3.77 5.82
N ILE A 152 -8.45 3.04 5.97
CA ILE A 152 -9.73 3.59 6.46
C ILE A 152 -9.60 4.08 7.90
N GLU A 153 -9.02 3.27 8.79
CA GLU A 153 -8.81 3.66 10.20
C GLU A 153 -7.89 4.87 10.31
N TRP A 154 -6.88 4.96 9.45
CA TRP A 154 -5.97 6.09 9.41
C TRP A 154 -6.65 7.38 8.94
N GLU A 155 -7.48 7.34 7.90
CA GLU A 155 -8.22 8.50 7.40
C GLU A 155 -9.25 8.99 8.44
N GLN A 156 -9.95 8.06 9.09
CA GLN A 156 -11.09 8.37 9.96
C GLN A 156 -10.74 8.56 11.43
N LYS A 157 -9.54 8.12 11.84
CA LYS A 157 -9.13 8.06 13.26
C LYS A 157 -10.12 7.26 14.12
N LYS A 158 -10.76 6.24 13.53
CA LYS A 158 -11.75 5.36 14.15
C LYS A 158 -11.46 3.92 13.78
N LYS A 159 -11.83 2.98 14.64
CA LYS A 159 -11.64 1.54 14.41
C LYS A 159 -12.68 0.98 13.44
N LEU A 160 -12.24 0.04 12.61
CA LEU A 160 -13.07 -0.68 11.65
C LEU A 160 -13.26 -2.13 12.13
N THR A 161 -14.39 -2.37 12.80
CA THR A 161 -14.70 -3.64 13.47
C THR A 161 -15.71 -4.47 12.68
N LEU A 162 -15.82 -5.75 13.02
CA LEU A 162 -16.86 -6.65 12.51
C LEU A 162 -17.82 -7.01 13.63
N HIS A 163 -19.11 -7.03 13.31
CA HIS A 163 -20.15 -7.59 14.15
C HIS A 163 -21.03 -8.50 13.29
N GLY A 164 -20.79 -9.81 13.37
CA GLY A 164 -21.26 -10.76 12.35
C GLY A 164 -20.67 -10.39 10.99
N ASP A 165 -21.54 -10.25 9.99
CA ASP A 165 -21.15 -9.85 8.62
C ASP A 165 -21.14 -8.32 8.41
N SER A 166 -21.55 -7.55 9.42
CA SER A 166 -21.61 -6.09 9.32
C SER A 166 -20.26 -5.45 9.69
N VAL A 167 -19.82 -4.50 8.87
CA VAL A 167 -18.64 -3.67 9.13
C VAL A 167 -19.06 -2.38 9.84
N LEU A 168 -18.40 -2.08 10.96
CA LEU A 168 -18.66 -0.89 11.77
C LEU A 168 -17.44 0.05 11.75
N LEU A 169 -17.67 1.34 11.55
CA LEU A 169 -16.67 2.40 11.72
C LEU A 169 -16.96 3.16 13.01
N GLY A 170 -16.21 2.85 14.07
CA GLY A 170 -16.62 3.18 15.44
C GLY A 170 -17.89 2.38 15.79
N ASP A 171 -18.96 3.08 16.12
CA ASP A 171 -20.25 2.46 16.51
C ASP A 171 -21.29 2.47 15.37
N SER A 172 -20.91 2.92 14.17
CA SER A 172 -21.82 3.05 13.03
C SER A 172 -21.59 1.97 12.00
N VAL A 173 -22.65 1.22 11.65
CA VAL A 173 -22.62 0.27 10.53
C VAL A 173 -22.44 1.06 9.22
N ILE A 174 -21.49 0.62 8.39
CA ILE A 174 -21.24 1.21 7.07
C ILE A 174 -21.35 0.14 5.97
N HIS A 175 -21.98 0.50 4.86
CA HIS A 175 -22.10 -0.37 3.68
C HIS A 175 -21.17 0.02 2.55
N ASN A 176 -20.68 1.27 2.55
CA ASN A 176 -19.77 1.81 1.56
C ASN A 176 -18.77 2.73 2.25
N TYR A 177 -17.58 2.82 1.69
CA TYR A 177 -16.55 3.77 2.11
C TYR A 177 -16.07 4.60 0.94
N ARG A 178 -15.95 5.91 1.14
CA ARG A 178 -15.36 6.84 0.17
C ARG A 178 -13.99 7.29 0.65
N PHE A 179 -12.97 7.00 -0.14
CA PHE A 179 -11.59 7.36 0.20
C PHE A 179 -11.37 8.87 0.12
N CYS A 180 -10.66 9.40 1.11
CA CYS A 180 -10.35 10.81 1.24
C CYS A 180 -9.01 11.17 0.58
N GLU A 181 -8.12 10.20 0.39
CA GLU A 181 -6.79 10.39 -0.20
C GLU A 181 -6.51 9.46 -1.39
N ASN A 182 -5.43 9.77 -2.10
CA ASN A 182 -4.91 8.97 -3.20
C ASN A 182 -3.88 7.97 -2.69
N TYR A 183 -4.04 6.70 -3.04
CA TYR A 183 -3.15 5.62 -2.66
C TYR A 183 -2.33 5.10 -3.85
N TYR A 184 -1.19 4.48 -3.54
CA TYR A 184 -0.25 3.99 -4.53
C TYR A 184 0.28 2.63 -4.07
N PHE A 185 0.48 1.72 -5.01
CA PHE A 185 1.23 0.49 -4.74
C PHE A 185 2.68 0.70 -5.14
N VAL A 186 3.60 0.44 -4.22
CA VAL A 186 5.03 0.60 -4.44
C VAL A 186 5.76 -0.71 -4.16
N SER A 187 6.79 -1.02 -4.94
CA SER A 187 7.61 -2.22 -4.77
C SER A 187 9.10 -1.89 -4.81
N GLY A 188 9.92 -2.78 -4.23
CA GLY A 188 11.37 -2.68 -4.28
C GLY A 188 11.92 -3.27 -5.57
N ASP A 189 12.94 -2.63 -6.14
CA ASP A 189 13.66 -3.18 -7.29
C ASP A 189 14.62 -4.31 -6.91
N LYS A 190 14.87 -4.50 -5.60
CA LYS A 190 15.63 -5.63 -5.05
C LYS A 190 14.64 -6.57 -4.37
N MET A 191 14.26 -7.63 -5.08
CA MET A 191 13.32 -8.65 -4.62
C MET A 191 14.02 -9.89 -4.06
N VAL A 192 15.33 -10.00 -4.31
CA VAL A 192 16.18 -11.18 -4.02
C VAL A 192 17.53 -10.83 -3.39
#